data_AF-A0A521PFN0-F1
#
_entry.id   AF-A0A521PFN0-F1
#
_cell.length_a   1.000
_cell.length_b   1.000
_cell.length_c   1.000
_cell.angle_alpha   90.00
_cell.angle_beta   90.00
_cell.angle_gamma   90.00
#
_symmetry.space_group_name_H-M   'P 1'
#
loop_
_entity.id
_entity.type
_entity.pdbx_description
1 polymer ?
#
loop_
_entity_poly.entity_id
_entity_poly.type
_entity_poly.pdbx_seq_one_letter_code
_entity_poly.pdbx_strand_id
1 'polypeptide(L)'
;MSLSRIVMRLARNPGTEFAGGDDHRGYSLTAPLTPDGMLDEAAYGKARDACTVRRFAPDEDPVDGRLARKGQRWFFDYDEDDAADDEPVHRLGQHKFAVGEYVTVTDEDGRPLTYKVVEVQPAA
;
A
#
# COMPACT_ATOMS: atom_id res chain seq x y z
N MET A 1 6.40 7.10 18.73
CA MET A 1 5.62 6.80 17.51
C MET A 1 6.10 5.48 17.00
N SER A 2 5.25 4.47 16.93
CA SER A 2 5.58 3.16 16.40
C SER A 2 5.08 3.06 14.97
N LEU A 3 5.97 2.73 14.06
CA LEU A 3 5.58 2.34 12.71
C LEU A 3 5.04 0.91 12.75
N SER A 4 4.22 0.57 11.77
CA SER A 4 3.72 -0.79 11.58
C SER A 4 4.19 -1.30 10.23
N ARG A 5 4.66 -2.55 10.20
CA ARG A 5 4.80 -3.33 8.98
C ARG A 5 3.46 -3.98 8.68
N ILE A 6 2.97 -3.75 7.47
CA ILE A 6 1.67 -4.20 6.99
C ILE A 6 1.91 -5.00 5.72
N VAL A 7 1.43 -6.25 5.66
CA VAL A 7 1.52 -7.06 4.44
C VAL A 7 0.11 -7.28 3.89
N MET A 8 -0.05 -6.96 2.61
CA MET A 8 -1.27 -7.15 1.85
C MET A 8 -0.99 -8.08 0.68
N ARG A 9 -1.87 -9.04 0.45
CA ARG A 9 -1.78 -10.00 -0.65
C ARG A 9 -2.99 -9.91 -1.56
N LEU A 10 -2.80 -10.17 -2.85
CA LEU A 10 -3.86 -10.01 -3.84
C LEU A 10 -5.01 -10.97 -3.53
N ALA A 11 -6.18 -10.40 -3.25
CA ALA A 11 -7.38 -11.16 -3.02
C ALA A 11 -8.02 -11.59 -4.35
N ARG A 12 -9.11 -12.34 -4.27
CA ARG A 12 -9.92 -12.65 -5.46
C ARG A 12 -10.44 -11.37 -6.10
N ASN A 13 -10.15 -11.19 -7.38
CA ASN A 13 -10.65 -10.09 -8.20
C ASN A 13 -11.45 -10.66 -9.39
N PRO A 14 -12.75 -10.99 -9.20
CA PRO A 14 -13.57 -11.55 -10.26
C PRO A 14 -13.64 -10.63 -11.49
N GLY A 15 -13.57 -11.20 -12.69
CA GLY A 15 -13.61 -10.44 -13.93
C GLY A 15 -12.26 -9.88 -14.40
N THR A 16 -11.16 -10.18 -13.68
CA THR A 16 -9.78 -9.91 -14.12
C THR A 16 -9.00 -11.21 -14.29
N GLU A 17 -7.73 -11.11 -14.69
CA GLU A 17 -6.82 -12.27 -14.73
C GLU A 17 -6.58 -12.88 -13.34
N PHE A 18 -6.92 -12.14 -12.26
CA PHE A 18 -6.74 -12.54 -10.86
C PHE A 18 -8.05 -12.99 -10.20
N ALA A 19 -8.94 -13.65 -10.95
CA ALA A 19 -10.22 -14.16 -10.41
C ALA A 19 -10.05 -15.05 -9.17
N GLY A 20 -8.96 -15.83 -9.11
CA GLY A 20 -8.59 -16.67 -7.98
C GLY A 20 -7.83 -15.95 -6.85
N GLY A 21 -7.37 -14.72 -7.08
CA GLY A 21 -6.35 -14.06 -6.27
C GLY A 21 -4.97 -14.67 -6.48
N ASP A 22 -3.97 -14.09 -5.81
CA ASP A 22 -2.59 -14.58 -5.84
C ASP A 22 -1.88 -14.15 -4.54
N ASP A 23 -1.50 -15.12 -3.72
CA ASP A 23 -0.87 -14.84 -2.44
C ASP A 23 0.65 -14.57 -2.54
N HIS A 24 1.23 -14.76 -3.73
CA HIS A 24 2.61 -14.38 -4.05
C HIS A 24 2.70 -12.97 -4.66
N ARG A 25 1.56 -12.30 -4.90
CA ARG A 25 1.49 -10.92 -5.38
C ARG A 25 0.92 -10.01 -4.29
N GLY A 26 1.52 -8.83 -4.08
CA GLY A 26 1.09 -7.95 -3.01
C GLY A 26 2.00 -6.76 -2.72
N TYR A 27 1.77 -6.19 -1.54
CA TYR A 27 2.50 -5.04 -1.03
C TYR A 27 2.92 -5.26 0.43
N SER A 28 4.12 -4.80 0.77
CA SER A 28 4.57 -4.61 2.15
C SER A 28 4.72 -3.12 2.41
N LEU A 29 4.02 -2.58 3.40
CA LEU A 29 4.07 -1.18 3.78
C LEU A 29 4.70 -1.03 5.15
N THR A 30 5.46 0.04 5.34
CA THR A 30 5.84 0.56 6.65
C THR A 30 5.13 1.89 6.83
N ALA A 31 4.22 1.99 7.80
CA ALA A 31 3.46 3.22 8.03
C ALA A 31 2.96 3.32 9.47
N PRO A 32 2.76 4.53 10.01
CA PRO A 32 2.11 4.70 11.30
C PRO A 32 0.61 4.46 11.17
N LEU A 33 0.04 3.71 12.11
CA LEU A 33 -1.38 3.45 12.20
C LEU A 33 -1.97 4.07 13.47
N THR A 34 -3.21 4.54 13.39
CA THR A 34 -4.03 4.91 14.54
C THR A 34 -4.47 3.65 15.30
N PRO A 35 -4.97 3.78 16.56
CA PRO A 35 -5.52 2.64 17.30
C PRO A 35 -6.66 1.91 16.57
N ASP A 36 -7.37 2.61 15.68
CA ASP A 36 -8.45 2.04 14.87
C ASP A 36 -7.95 1.30 13.62
N GLY A 37 -6.64 1.32 13.35
CA GLY A 37 -6.00 0.70 12.19
C GLY A 37 -6.04 1.56 10.92
N MET A 38 -6.25 2.88 11.03
CA MET A 38 -6.18 3.80 9.89
C MET A 38 -4.76 4.37 9.77
N LEU A 39 -4.36 4.85 8.59
CA LEU A 39 -3.09 5.60 8.47
C LEU A 39 -3.14 6.86 9.34
N ASP A 40 -2.16 7.01 10.23
CA ASP A 40 -2.05 8.18 11.10
C ASP A 40 -1.35 9.32 10.36
N GLU A 41 -2.13 10.29 9.90
CA GLU A 41 -1.66 11.46 9.17
C GLU A 41 -0.67 12.31 9.95
N ALA A 42 -0.90 12.48 11.26
CA ALA A 42 -0.11 13.35 12.11
C ALA A 42 1.24 12.70 12.45
N ALA A 43 1.25 11.38 12.64
CA ALA A 43 2.48 10.61 12.82
C ALA A 43 3.24 10.47 11.49
N TYR A 44 2.54 10.28 10.36
CA TYR A 44 3.16 10.20 9.04
C TYR A 44 3.97 11.46 8.72
N GLY A 45 3.43 12.65 8.99
CA GLY A 45 4.16 13.91 8.75
C GLY A 45 5.50 14.01 9.51
N LYS A 46 5.66 13.25 10.61
CA LYS A 46 6.89 13.22 11.42
C LYS A 46 7.84 12.07 11.08
N ALA A 47 7.33 11.04 10.39
CA ALA A 47 8.07 9.81 10.09
C ALA A 47 8.05 9.49 8.59
N ARG A 48 7.83 10.50 7.74
CA ARG A 48 7.66 10.35 6.29
C ARG A 48 8.80 9.57 5.66
N ASP A 49 10.05 9.88 6.03
CA ASP A 49 11.24 9.24 5.47
C ASP A 49 11.35 7.74 5.81
N ALA A 50 10.66 7.30 6.85
CA ALA A 50 10.59 5.90 7.26
C ALA A 50 9.34 5.18 6.71
N CYS A 51 8.45 5.89 6.01
CA CYS A 51 7.23 5.31 5.45
C CYS A 51 7.48 4.77 4.04
N THR A 52 7.69 3.46 3.95
CA THR A 52 8.08 2.77 2.72
C THR A 52 6.98 1.84 2.20
N VAL A 53 7.07 1.52 0.92
CA VAL A 53 6.20 0.57 0.22
C VAL A 53 7.09 -0.36 -0.59
N ARG A 54 6.79 -1.65 -0.60
CA ARG A 54 7.44 -2.63 -1.47
C ARG A 54 6.39 -3.44 -2.21
N ARG A 55 6.39 -3.36 -3.53
CA ARG A 55 5.58 -4.20 -4.43
C ARG A 55 6.32 -5.52 -4.67
N PHE A 56 5.61 -6.63 -4.63
CA PHE A 56 6.17 -7.94 -4.96
C PHE A 56 5.18 -8.75 -5.80
N ALA A 57 5.72 -9.52 -6.74
CA ALA A 57 5.00 -10.40 -7.63
C ALA A 57 5.91 -11.59 -8.02
N PRO A 58 5.36 -12.75 -8.43
CA PRO A 58 6.16 -13.91 -8.80
C PRO A 58 6.94 -13.73 -10.12
N ASP A 59 6.47 -12.86 -11.00
CA ASP A 59 6.96 -12.64 -12.37
C ASP A 59 7.76 -11.33 -12.54
N GLU A 60 7.91 -10.55 -11.48
CA GLU A 60 8.61 -9.26 -11.48
C GLU A 60 9.57 -9.16 -10.30
N ASP A 61 10.71 -8.48 -10.48
CA ASP A 61 11.57 -8.12 -9.34
C ASP A 61 10.82 -7.21 -8.37
N PRO A 62 11.00 -7.36 -7.05
CA PRO A 62 10.35 -6.48 -6.09
C PRO A 62 10.79 -5.03 -6.27
N VAL A 63 9.81 -4.12 -6.27
CA VAL A 63 10.04 -2.68 -6.42
C VAL A 63 9.81 -2.00 -5.09
N ASP A 64 10.84 -1.30 -4.59
CA ASP A 64 10.76 -0.48 -3.38
C ASP A 64 10.36 0.97 -3.75
N GLY A 65 9.58 1.61 -2.89
CA GLY A 65 9.08 2.97 -3.05
C GLY A 65 8.67 3.58 -1.71
N ARG A 66 8.00 4.73 -1.75
CA ARG A 66 7.57 5.49 -0.58
C ARG A 66 6.05 5.58 -0.50
N LEU A 67 5.53 5.58 0.72
CA LEU A 67 4.14 5.94 0.96
C LEU A 67 4.04 7.47 0.93
N ALA A 68 3.23 8.00 0.04
CA ALA A 68 3.06 9.44 -0.16
C ALA A 68 1.60 9.87 0.01
N ARG A 69 1.39 11.18 0.21
CA ARG A 69 0.09 11.77 0.50
C ARG A 69 -0.09 13.13 -0.18
N LYS A 70 -1.23 13.33 -0.87
CA LYS A 70 -1.65 14.60 -1.50
C LYS A 70 -3.09 14.89 -1.04
N GLY A 71 -3.26 15.88 -0.17
CA GLY A 71 -4.54 16.13 0.50
C GLY A 71 -4.97 14.92 1.34
N GLN A 72 -6.17 14.39 1.12
CA GLN A 72 -6.69 13.21 1.83
C GLN A 72 -6.37 11.87 1.13
N ARG A 73 -5.59 11.90 0.04
CA ARG A 73 -5.30 10.72 -0.78
C ARG A 73 -3.91 10.19 -0.47
N TRP A 74 -3.82 8.88 -0.32
CA TRP A 74 -2.58 8.13 -0.17
C TRP A 74 -2.24 7.45 -1.49
N PHE A 75 -0.95 7.40 -1.81
CA PHE A 75 -0.45 6.78 -3.02
C PHE A 75 0.95 6.19 -2.81
N PHE A 76 1.34 5.31 -3.72
CA PHE A 76 2.69 4.76 -3.74
C PHE A 76 3.52 5.51 -4.76
N ASP A 77 4.68 5.98 -4.30
CA ASP A 77 5.63 6.77 -5.07
C ASP A 77 6.88 5.93 -5.30
N TYR A 78 7.08 5.48 -6.55
CA TYR A 78 8.20 4.63 -6.95
C TYR A 78 9.33 5.42 -7.63
N ASP A 79 9.12 6.71 -7.92
CA ASP A 79 10.14 7.56 -8.52
C ASP A 79 10.96 8.26 -7.42
N GLU A 80 12.26 7.98 -7.38
CA GLU A 80 13.17 8.71 -6.49
C GLU A 80 13.56 10.09 -7.04
N ASP A 81 13.45 10.30 -8.37
CA ASP A 81 14.08 11.40 -9.10
C ASP A 81 13.16 12.30 -9.94
N ASP A 82 11.88 11.96 -10.20
CA ASP A 82 11.02 12.78 -11.07
C ASP A 82 9.99 13.61 -10.29
N ALA A 83 10.04 14.93 -10.54
CA ALA A 83 9.07 15.92 -10.08
C ALA A 83 7.96 16.11 -11.12
N ALA A 84 7.67 15.09 -11.94
CA ALA A 84 6.58 15.11 -12.88
C ALA A 84 5.24 15.11 -12.11
N ASP A 85 4.40 16.11 -12.40
CA ASP A 85 3.02 16.27 -11.90
C ASP A 85 2.06 15.24 -12.56
N ASP A 86 2.59 14.08 -12.95
CA ASP A 86 1.79 12.98 -13.46
C ASP A 86 1.00 12.33 -12.33
N GLU A 87 -0.22 11.94 -12.66
CA GLU A 87 -1.22 11.53 -11.68
C GLU A 87 -0.71 10.30 -10.93
N PRO A 88 -0.75 10.28 -9.57
CA PRO A 88 -0.17 9.19 -8.80
C PRO A 88 -0.76 7.85 -9.24
N VAL A 89 0.14 7.01 -9.77
CA VAL A 89 -0.19 5.82 -10.56
C VAL A 89 -0.83 4.75 -9.68
N HIS A 90 -0.39 4.63 -8.42
CA HIS A 90 -0.98 3.73 -7.45
C HIS A 90 -1.74 4.44 -6.34
N ARG A 91 -3.06 4.26 -6.26
CA ARG A 91 -3.89 4.92 -5.23
C ARG A 91 -4.37 3.95 -4.18
N LEU A 92 -4.31 4.39 -2.93
CA LEU A 92 -4.77 3.61 -1.79
C LEU A 92 -6.08 4.18 -1.27
N GLY A 93 -7.12 3.34 -1.22
CA GLY A 93 -8.42 3.74 -0.67
C GLY A 93 -8.37 4.02 0.83
N GLN A 94 -9.38 4.71 1.36
CA GLN A 94 -9.50 4.94 2.81
C GLN A 94 -9.99 3.67 3.50
N HIS A 95 -9.05 2.76 3.79
CA HIS A 95 -9.33 1.46 4.39
C HIS A 95 -8.63 1.29 5.73
N LYS A 96 -9.19 0.40 6.54
CA LYS A 96 -8.56 -0.09 7.76
C LYS A 96 -7.50 -1.12 7.43
N PHE A 97 -6.31 -0.95 7.99
CA PHE A 97 -5.23 -1.90 7.97
C PHE A 97 -5.28 -2.78 9.21
N ALA A 98 -6.10 -3.83 9.15
CA ALA A 98 -6.16 -4.88 10.16
C ALA A 98 -6.22 -6.24 9.47
N VAL A 99 -5.64 -7.26 10.08
CA VAL A 99 -5.64 -8.62 9.51
C VAL A 99 -7.06 -9.06 9.19
N GLY A 100 -7.29 -9.49 7.94
CA GLY A 100 -8.59 -9.88 7.44
C GLY A 100 -9.31 -8.81 6.62
N GLU A 101 -8.98 -7.54 6.81
CA GLU A 101 -9.56 -6.42 6.07
C GLU A 101 -9.13 -6.41 4.61
N TYR A 102 -9.97 -5.79 3.77
CA TYR A 102 -9.70 -5.63 2.34
C TYR A 102 -9.36 -4.17 2.03
N VAL A 103 -8.31 -4.00 1.25
CA VAL A 103 -7.79 -2.70 0.81
C VAL A 103 -7.78 -2.69 -0.70
N THR A 104 -8.40 -1.67 -1.29
CA THR A 104 -8.32 -1.45 -2.73
C THR A 104 -7.08 -0.63 -3.04
N VAL A 105 -6.26 -1.14 -3.96
CA VAL A 105 -5.16 -0.43 -4.58
C VAL A 105 -5.47 -0.30 -6.06
N THR A 106 -5.55 0.92 -6.55
CA THR A 106 -5.61 1.19 -7.99
C THR A 106 -4.21 1.03 -8.57
N ASP A 107 -4.07 0.26 -9.65
CA ASP A 107 -2.79 0.09 -10.36
C ASP A 107 -2.52 1.22 -11.36
N GLU A 108 -1.39 1.10 -12.06
CA GLU A 108 -0.89 2.10 -12.99
C GLU A 108 -1.83 2.35 -14.19
N ASP A 109 -2.62 1.34 -14.55
CA ASP A 109 -3.61 1.39 -15.62
C ASP A 109 -4.98 1.93 -15.13
N GLY A 110 -5.05 2.38 -13.87
CA GLY A 110 -6.28 2.84 -13.25
C GLY A 110 -7.23 1.70 -12.83
N ARG A 111 -6.76 0.44 -12.83
CA ARG A 111 -7.59 -0.73 -12.46
C ARG A 111 -7.60 -0.90 -10.95
N PRO A 112 -8.78 -0.91 -10.30
CA PRO A 112 -8.86 -1.18 -8.87
C PRO A 112 -8.70 -2.69 -8.62
N LEU A 113 -7.64 -3.05 -7.90
CA LEU A 113 -7.42 -4.41 -7.42
C LEU A 113 -7.61 -4.48 -5.91
N THR A 114 -8.28 -5.53 -5.47
CA THR A 114 -8.55 -5.79 -4.06
C THR A 114 -7.44 -6.66 -3.48
N TYR A 115 -6.88 -6.19 -2.36
CA TYR A 115 -5.89 -6.90 -1.58
C TYR A 115 -6.46 -7.20 -0.19
N LYS A 116 -6.01 -8.27 0.42
CA LYS A 116 -6.35 -8.63 1.80
C LYS A 116 -5.13 -8.37 2.68
N VAL A 117 -5.34 -7.70 3.81
CA VAL A 117 -4.32 -7.55 4.83
C VAL A 117 -4.13 -8.90 5.53
N VAL A 118 -2.92 -9.44 5.44
CA VAL A 118 -2.57 -10.75 6.03
C VAL A 118 -1.70 -10.60 7.26
N GLU A 119 -1.02 -9.46 7.41
CA GLU A 119 -0.13 -9.21 8.54
C GLU A 119 -0.16 -7.72 8.90
N VAL A 120 -0.17 -7.44 10.21
CA VAL A 120 0.12 -6.12 10.78
C VAL A 120 0.97 -6.35 12.03
N GLN A 121 2.19 -5.83 12.03
CA GLN A 121 3.15 -5.98 13.13
C GLN A 121 3.82 -4.64 13.43
N PRO A 122 4.23 -4.37 14.67
CA PRO A 122 5.10 -3.23 14.96
C PRO A 122 6.39 -3.33 14.12
N ALA A 123 6.76 -2.26 13.44
CA ALA A 123 8.07 -2.14 12.81
C ALA A 123 9.12 -1.85 13.90
N ALA A 124 10.23 -2.58 13.84
CA ALA A 124 11.33 -2.51 14.81
C ALA A 124 12.18 -1.25 14.65
#